data_AF-A0A1I4Q815-F1
#
_entry.id   AF-A0A1I4Q815-F1
#
_cell.length_a   1.000
_cell.length_b   1.000
_cell.length_c   1.000
_cell.angle_alpha   90.00
_cell.angle_beta   90.00
_cell.angle_gamma   90.00
#
_symmetry.space_group_name_H-M   'P 1'
#
loop_
_entity.id
_entity.type
_entity.pdbx_description
1 polymer ?
#
loop_
_entity_poly.entity_id
_entity_poly.type
_entity_poly.pdbx_seq_one_letter_code
_entity_poly.pdbx_strand_id
1 'polypeptide(L)' 'MSFASRSLPPESEDPPPSRRDLLLMEREALIPLIRPRMRTERQLRIRRRIALLTKQLMQEETRHG' A
#
# COMPACT_ATOMS: atom_id res chain seq x y z
N MET A 1 -7.53 45.73 23.32
CA MET A 1 -7.10 45.88 21.91
C MET A 1 -6.67 44.52 21.40
N SER A 2 -7.11 44.19 20.19
CA SER A 2 -7.26 42.84 19.62
C SER A 2 -5.94 42.08 19.45
N PHE A 3 -5.83 40.92 20.10
CA PHE A 3 -4.89 39.87 19.68
C PHE A 3 -5.38 39.33 18.34
N ALA A 4 -4.72 39.71 17.25
CA ALA A 4 -4.91 39.07 15.96
C ALA A 4 -4.39 37.63 16.07
N SER A 5 -5.28 36.70 16.42
CA SER A 5 -5.07 35.26 16.28
C SER A 5 -4.88 34.98 14.79
N ARG A 6 -3.63 34.98 14.34
CA ARG A 6 -3.23 34.46 13.04
C ARG A 6 -3.60 32.98 13.03
N SER A 7 -4.75 32.66 12.44
CA SER A 7 -5.10 31.31 12.08
C SER A 7 -4.00 30.79 11.17
N LEU A 8 -3.16 29.88 11.67
CA LEU A 8 -2.32 29.06 10.82
C LEU A 8 -3.25 28.38 9.78
N PRO A 9 -2.89 28.33 8.49
CA PRO A 9 -3.62 27.51 7.55
C PRO A 9 -3.69 26.09 8.11
N PRO A 10 -4.83 25.39 8.00
CA PRO A 10 -4.96 24.03 8.50
C PRO A 10 -3.80 23.21 7.92
N GLU A 11 -3.12 22.45 8.79
CA GLU A 11 -2.13 21.49 8.33
C GLU A 11 -2.82 20.62 7.28
N SER A 12 -2.28 20.61 6.06
CA SER A 12 -2.81 19.80 4.97
C SER A 12 -2.76 18.36 5.44
N GLU A 13 -3.93 17.79 5.78
CA GLU A 13 -4.07 16.36 6.04
C GLU A 13 -3.49 15.63 4.83
N ASP A 14 -2.56 14.70 5.08
CA ASP A 14 -1.99 13.91 4.00
C ASP A 14 -3.13 13.27 3.20
N PRO A 15 -3.09 13.34 1.85
CA PRO A 15 -4.14 12.76 1.04
C PRO A 15 -4.27 11.26 1.36
N PRO A 16 -5.49 10.71 1.32
CA PRO A 16 -5.69 9.29 1.59
C PRO A 16 -4.86 8.46 0.61
N PRO A 17 -4.34 7.30 1.04
CA PRO A 17 -3.48 6.47 0.22
C PRO A 17 -4.19 6.07 -1.07
N SER A 18 -3.48 6.14 -2.20
CA SER A 18 -4.04 5.73 -3.47
C SER A 18 -4.30 4.21 -3.48
N ARG A 19 -5.13 3.74 -4.42
CA ARG A 19 -5.32 2.30 -4.63
C ARG A 19 -4.00 1.57 -4.86
N ARG A 20 -3.07 2.20 -5.58
CA ARG A 20 -1.73 1.66 -5.82
C ARG A 20 -0.95 1.50 -4.51
N ASP A 21 -1.00 2.49 -3.63
CA ASP A 21 -0.32 2.46 -2.34
C ASP A 21 -0.87 1.36 -1.45
N LEU A 22 -2.19 1.18 -1.41
CA LEU A 22 -2.83 0.08 -0.68
C LEU A 22 -2.35 -1.30 -1.16
N LEU A 23 -2.23 -1.49 -2.48
CA LEU A 23 -1.72 -2.74 -3.06
C LEU A 23 -0.24 -2.98 -2.73
N LEU A 24 0.57 -1.92 -2.71
CA LEU A 24 1.98 -1.99 -2.31
C LEU A 24 2.11 -2.37 -0.83
N MET A 25 1.38 -1.68 0.05
CA MET A 25 1.39 -1.94 1.49
C MET A 25 1.00 -3.39 1.80
N GLU A 26 -0.04 -3.92 1.14
CA GLU A 26 -0.44 -5.32 1.32
C GLU A 26 0.66 -6.29 0.83
N ARG A 27 1.28 -6.00 -0.32
CA ARG A 27 2.36 -6.83 -0.86
C ARG A 27 3.55 -6.87 0.10
N GLU A 28 3.96 -5.71 0.62
CA GLU A 28 5.08 -5.56 1.54
C GLU A 28 4.82 -6.25 2.88
N ALA A 29 3.59 -6.22 3.40
CA ALA A 29 3.22 -6.94 4.61
C ALA A 29 3.32 -8.47 4.45
N LEU A 30 3.09 -9.01 3.24
CA LEU A 30 3.11 -10.45 2.97
C LEU A 30 4.50 -11.03 2.69
N ILE A 31 5.41 -10.24 2.13
CA ILE A 31 6.78 -10.66 1.80
C ILE A 31 7.53 -11.29 2.99
N PRO A 32 7.60 -10.66 4.19
CA PRO A 32 8.35 -11.22 5.31
C PRO A 32 7.74 -12.51 5.87
N LEU A 33 6.48 -12.82 5.53
CA LEU A 33 5.83 -14.06 5.94
C LEU A 33 6.29 -15.27 5.11
N ILE A 34 6.97 -15.05 3.98
CA ILE A 34 7.49 -16.13 3.14
C ILE A 34 8.77 -16.68 3.75
N ARG A 35 8.80 -18.00 3.94
CA ARG A 35 10.01 -18.73 4.33
C ARG A 35 10.62 -19.43 3.10
N PRO A 36 11.94 -19.32 2.88
CA PRO A 36 12.62 -20.04 1.81
C PRO A 36 12.38 -21.55 1.92
N ARG A 37 12.26 -22.22 0.78
CA ARG A 37 12.15 -23.69 0.65
C ARG A 37 10.95 -24.35 1.35
N MET A 38 10.11 -23.60 2.07
CA MET A 38 8.86 -24.11 2.62
C MET A 38 7.75 -24.22 1.56
N ARG A 39 6.99 -25.32 1.60
CA ARG A 39 5.89 -25.62 0.67
C ARG A 39 4.54 -25.91 1.37
N THR A 40 4.36 -25.41 2.59
CA THR A 40 3.07 -25.57 3.28
C THR A 40 1.96 -24.84 2.52
N GLU A 41 0.71 -25.27 2.68
CA GLU A 41 -0.44 -24.62 2.02
C GLU A 41 -0.49 -23.12 2.33
N ARG A 42 -0.21 -22.73 3.58
CA ARG A 42 -0.16 -21.32 3.99
C ARG A 42 0.87 -20.54 3.17
N GLN A 43 2.07 -21.09 2.99
CA GLN A 43 3.13 -20.46 2.18
C GLN A 43 2.73 -20.36 0.71
N LEU A 44 2.07 -21.39 0.17
CA LEU A 44 1.54 -21.36 -1.19
C LEU A 44 0.44 -20.31 -1.38
N ARG A 45 -0.48 -20.17 -0.43
CA ARG A 45 -1.52 -19.13 -0.44
C ARG A 45 -0.91 -17.72 -0.43
N ILE A 46 0.08 -17.48 0.44
CA ILE A 46 0.79 -16.19 0.50
C ILE A 46 1.48 -15.88 -0.83
N ARG A 47 2.21 -16.84 -1.42
CA ARG A 47 2.86 -16.64 -2.74
C ARG A 47 1.84 -16.34 -3.85
N ARG A 48 0.72 -17.07 -3.88
CA ARG A 48 -0.37 -16.81 -4.85
C ARG A 48 -0.95 -15.41 -4.67
N ARG A 49 -1.18 -14.98 -3.43
CA ARG A 49 -1.68 -13.63 -3.14
C ARG A 49 -0.71 -12.55 -3.61
N ILE A 50 0.58 -12.69 -3.32
CA ILE A 50 1.60 -11.74 -3.80
C ILE A 50 1.61 -11.67 -5.33
N ALA A 51 1.55 -12.80 -6.03
CA ALA A 51 1.50 -12.81 -7.49
C ALA A 51 0.27 -12.06 -8.05
N LEU A 52 -0.90 -12.21 -7.41
CA LEU A 52 -2.11 -11.47 -7.77
C LEU A 52 -1.94 -9.96 -7.54
N LEU A 53 -1.37 -9.55 -6.40
CA LEU A 53 -1.11 -8.14 -6.10
C LEU A 53 -0.13 -7.53 -7.11
N THR A 54 0.93 -8.25 -7.48
CA THR A 54 1.86 -7.81 -8.53
C THR A 54 1.15 -7.59 -9.86
N LYS A 55 0.27 -8.52 -10.28
CA LYS A 55 -0.52 -8.35 -11.50
C LYS A 55 -1.44 -7.13 -11.44
N GLN A 56 -2.08 -6.88 -10.30
CA GLN A 56 -2.95 -5.72 -10.09
C GLN A 56 -2.15 -4.41 -10.15
N LEU A 57 -0.96 -4.37 -9.56
CA LEU A 57 -0.06 -3.21 -9.65
C LEU A 57 0.32 -2.88 -11.09
N MET A 58 0.72 -3.89 -11.88
CA MET A 58 1.04 -3.69 -13.31
C MET A 58 -0.16 -3.15 -14.10
N GLN A 59 -1.37 -3.63 -13.80
CA GLN A 59 -2.60 -3.15 -14.45
C GLN A 59 -2.91 -1.69 -14.07
N GLU A 60 -2.68 -1.33 -12.82
CA GLU A 60 -2.88 0.04 -12.34
C GLU A 60 -1.87 1.00 -12.99
N GLU A 61 -0.61 0.60 -13.12
CA GLU A 61 0.43 1.37 -13.82
C GLU A 61 0.11 1.58 -15.30
N THR A 62 -0.48 0.58 -15.96
CA THR A 62 -0.87 0.68 -17.38
C THR A 62 -2.11 1.56 -17.60
N ARG A 63 -2.99 1.69 -16.60
CA ARG A 63 -4.24 2.48 -16.70
C ARG A 63 -4.03 3.97 -16.48
N HIS A 64 -2.94 4.35 -15.82
CA HIS A 64 -2.64 5.73 -15.45
C HIS A 64 -1.36 6.27 -16.11
N GLY A 65 -0.81 5.54 -17.09
CA GLY A 65 0.34 5.93 -17.90
C GLY A 65 -0.04 6.42 -19.29
#